data_AF-A0A6P0XJC5-F1
#
_entry.id   AF-A0A6P0XJC5-F1
#
_cell.length_a   1.000
_cell.length_b   1.000
_cell.length_c   1.000
_cell.angle_alpha   90.00
_cell.angle_beta   90.00
_cell.angle_gamma   90.00
#
_symmetry.space_group_name_H-M   'P 1'
#
loop_
_entity.id
_entity.type
_entity.pdbx_description
1 polymer ?
#
loop_
_entity_poly.entity_id
_entity_poly.type
_entity_poly.pdbx_seq_one_letter_code
_entity_poly.pdbx_strand_id
1 'polypeptide(L)'
;MTVEVWMGKNFDTSYEREAVGKFLDDMEFRFGNEEKLHLVLMDYYIENRQIDLTVLKKDAIIPIELKECHEQFTASDNGDWSTPSGHIVGSQDRNPFQQVQEYRIKWFNLLKGNKHKFRCLE
;
A
#
# COMPACT_ATOMS: atom_id res chain seq x y z
N MET A 1 18.15 -11.78 -3.48
CA MET A 1 17.28 -10.64 -3.80
C MET A 1 16.60 -10.25 -2.51
N THR A 2 16.73 -8.99 -2.14
CA THR A 2 16.31 -8.51 -0.83
C THR A 2 14.93 -7.86 -0.89
N VAL A 3 14.55 -7.36 -2.06
CA VAL A 3 13.18 -6.94 -2.38
C VAL A 3 12.59 -7.96 -3.34
N GLU A 4 11.44 -8.54 -2.98
CA GLU A 4 10.66 -9.39 -3.89
C GLU A 4 9.28 -8.79 -4.10
N VAL A 5 8.77 -8.90 -5.33
CA VAL A 5 7.49 -8.28 -5.73
C VAL A 5 6.50 -9.36 -6.10
N TRP A 6 5.28 -9.23 -5.58
CA TRP A 6 4.12 -10.00 -6.02
C TRP A 6 3.02 -9.05 -6.46
N MET A 7 2.47 -9.27 -7.65
CA MET A 7 1.40 -8.46 -8.23
C MET A 7 0.12 -9.29 -8.34
N GLY A 8 -0.98 -8.78 -7.78
CA GLY A 8 -2.28 -9.43 -7.83
C GLY A 8 -3.01 -9.23 -9.16
N LYS A 9 -2.83 -8.09 -9.82
CA LYS A 9 -3.26 -7.83 -11.20
C LYS A 9 -2.21 -7.04 -11.98
N ASN A 10 -2.41 -6.95 -13.30
CA ASN A 10 -1.61 -6.07 -14.15
C ASN A 10 -2.06 -4.61 -13.99
N PHE A 11 -1.15 -3.67 -14.26
CA PHE A 11 -1.47 -2.24 -14.25
C PHE A 11 -2.55 -1.90 -15.28
N ASP A 12 -3.52 -1.08 -14.88
CA ASP A 12 -4.56 -0.60 -15.77
C ASP A 12 -4.14 0.71 -16.47
N THR A 13 -3.22 1.47 -15.86
CA THR A 13 -2.76 2.76 -16.39
C THR A 13 -1.24 2.90 -16.43
N SER A 14 -0.75 3.81 -17.28
CA SER A 14 0.68 4.17 -17.33
C SER A 14 1.15 4.87 -16.04
N TYR A 15 0.27 5.63 -15.40
CA TYR A 15 0.57 6.38 -14.18
C TYR A 15 0.77 5.46 -12.98
N GLU A 16 -0.08 4.44 -12.80
CA GLU A 16 0.11 3.40 -11.79
C GLU A 16 1.47 2.70 -11.95
N ARG A 17 1.80 2.33 -13.19
CA ARG A 17 3.08 1.70 -13.51
C ARG A 17 4.27 2.60 -13.18
N GLU A 18 4.19 3.89 -13.48
CA GLU A 18 5.25 4.87 -13.18
C GLU A 18 5.42 5.08 -11.67
N ALA A 19 4.31 5.30 -10.95
CA ALA A 19 4.32 5.48 -9.50
C ALA A 19 4.93 4.28 -8.78
N VAL A 20 4.56 3.07 -9.18
CA VAL A 20 5.15 1.84 -8.64
C VAL A 20 6.60 1.69 -9.07
N GLY A 21 6.94 1.93 -10.33
CA GLY A 21 8.32 1.82 -10.81
C GLY A 21 9.26 2.67 -9.96
N LYS A 22 8.89 3.93 -9.72
CA LYS A 22 9.64 4.82 -8.83
C LYS A 22 9.73 4.29 -7.40
N PHE A 23 8.64 3.76 -6.85
CA PHE A 23 8.65 3.15 -5.53
C PHE A 23 9.61 1.96 -5.45
N LEU A 24 9.63 1.08 -6.46
CA LEU A 24 10.51 -0.08 -6.50
C LEU A 24 11.97 0.32 -6.68
N ASP A 25 12.26 1.33 -7.51
CA ASP A 25 13.61 1.89 -7.65
C ASP A 25 14.12 2.43 -6.31
N ASP A 26 13.28 3.15 -5.55
CA ASP A 26 13.62 3.66 -4.21
C ASP A 26 13.83 2.52 -3.20
N MET A 27 13.02 1.45 -3.28
CA MET A 27 13.15 0.27 -2.43
C MET A 27 14.47 -0.47 -2.71
N GLU A 28 14.81 -0.69 -3.98
CA GLU A 28 16.05 -1.36 -4.37
C GLU A 28 17.27 -0.50 -4.02
N PHE A 29 17.21 0.81 -4.28
CA PHE A 29 18.29 1.72 -3.94
C PHE A 29 18.60 1.75 -2.44
N ARG A 30 17.56 1.72 -1.59
CA ARG A 30 17.71 1.79 -0.12
C ARG A 30 17.97 0.44 0.53
N PHE A 31 17.34 -0.62 0.02
CA PHE A 31 17.25 -1.90 0.72
C PHE A 31 17.78 -3.09 -0.09
N GLY A 32 18.12 -2.92 -1.37
CA GLY A 32 18.53 -4.02 -2.26
C GLY A 32 19.79 -4.79 -1.81
N ASN A 33 20.61 -4.17 -0.96
CA ASN A 33 21.82 -4.76 -0.38
C ASN A 33 21.66 -5.24 1.08
N GLU A 34 20.46 -5.16 1.67
CA GLU A 34 20.25 -5.69 3.02
C GLU A 34 20.16 -7.23 3.01
N GLU A 35 20.38 -7.87 4.16
CA GLU A 35 20.11 -9.31 4.32
C GLU A 35 18.62 -9.61 4.55
N LYS A 36 17.84 -8.59 4.93
CA LYS A 36 16.44 -8.75 5.35
C LYS A 36 15.50 -8.70 4.15
N LEU A 37 14.71 -9.75 3.97
CA LEU A 37 13.68 -9.79 2.94
C LEU A 37 12.58 -8.73 3.19
N HIS A 38 12.29 -7.96 2.14
CA HIS A 38 11.15 -7.05 2.03
C HIS A 38 10.25 -7.57 0.89
N LEU A 39 9.03 -7.99 1.21
CA LEU A 39 8.05 -8.39 0.21
C LEU A 39 7.14 -7.22 -0.12
N VAL A 40 7.06 -6.87 -1.39
CA VAL A 40 6.16 -5.85 -1.91
C VAL A 40 4.97 -6.55 -2.56
N LEU A 41 3.81 -6.48 -1.91
CA LEU A 41 2.56 -6.94 -2.46
C LEU A 41 1.86 -5.77 -3.15
N MET A 42 1.46 -5.97 -4.38
CA MET A 42 0.83 -4.94 -5.17
C MET A 42 -0.53 -5.39 -5.67
N ASP A 43 -1.45 -4.44 -5.65
CA ASP A 43 -2.68 -4.48 -6.40
C ASP A 43 -3.50 -5.77 -6.21
N TYR A 44 -3.96 -5.95 -4.98
CA TYR A 44 -4.59 -7.18 -4.54
C TYR A 44 -5.78 -6.88 -3.63
N TYR A 45 -6.53 -7.93 -3.31
CA TYR A 45 -7.77 -7.78 -2.54
C TYR A 45 -7.68 -8.48 -1.18
N ILE A 46 -8.18 -7.78 -0.15
CA ILE A 46 -8.59 -8.40 1.12
C ILE A 46 -10.07 -8.11 1.33
N GLU A 47 -10.90 -9.16 1.40
CA GLU A 47 -12.34 -9.05 1.65
C GLU A 47 -13.00 -7.98 0.75
N ASN A 48 -12.82 -8.12 -0.56
CA ASN A 48 -13.35 -7.23 -1.61
C ASN A 48 -12.85 -5.78 -1.58
N ARG A 49 -11.84 -5.46 -0.76
CA ARG A 49 -11.17 -4.17 -0.79
C ARG A 49 -9.83 -4.30 -1.50
N GLN A 50 -9.69 -3.57 -2.59
CA GLN A 50 -8.42 -3.43 -3.29
C GLN A 50 -7.43 -2.66 -2.41
N ILE A 51 -6.18 -3.11 -2.40
CA ILE A 51 -5.05 -2.48 -1.74
C ILE A 51 -3.99 -2.29 -2.81
N ASP A 52 -3.57 -1.04 -3.02
CA ASP A 52 -2.61 -0.69 -4.06
C ASP A 52 -1.24 -1.32 -3.78
N LEU A 53 -0.78 -1.19 -2.54
CA LEU A 53 0.57 -1.57 -2.16
C LEU A 53 0.65 -1.99 -0.70
N THR A 54 1.47 -2.99 -0.39
CA THR A 54 1.83 -3.34 0.99
C THR A 54 3.25 -3.84 1.04
N VAL A 55 4.04 -3.29 1.96
CA VAL A 55 5.36 -3.82 2.29
C VAL A 55 5.24 -4.73 3.50
N LEU A 56 5.63 -5.99 3.33
CA LEU A 56 5.83 -6.94 4.42
C LEU A 56 7.33 -7.02 4.72
N LYS A 57 7.67 -6.76 5.98
CA LYS A 57 9.01 -6.99 6.53
C LYS A 57 8.89 -7.80 7.83
N LYS A 58 10.02 -8.31 8.33
CA LYS A 58 10.10 -9.19 9.49
C LYS A 58 9.21 -8.78 10.68
N ASP A 59 9.10 -7.49 10.95
CA ASP A 59 8.47 -6.88 12.12
C ASP A 59 7.34 -5.90 11.77
N ALA A 60 6.95 -5.76 10.49
CA ALA A 60 5.87 -4.85 10.11
C ALA A 60 5.12 -5.26 8.84
N ILE A 61 3.85 -4.86 8.82
CA ILE A 61 2.99 -4.85 7.64
C ILE A 61 2.61 -3.40 7.41
N ILE A 62 2.98 -2.87 6.25
CA ILE A 62 2.85 -1.46 5.92
C ILE A 62 1.95 -1.34 4.70
N PRO A 63 0.62 -1.24 4.89
CA PRO A 63 -0.29 -0.94 3.79
C PRO A 63 -0.09 0.51 3.34
N ILE A 64 -0.12 0.74 2.03
CA ILE A 64 0.12 2.03 1.39
C ILE A 64 -0.99 2.24 0.36
N GLU A 65 -1.62 3.41 0.41
CA GLU A 65 -2.52 3.90 -0.64
C GLU A 65 -1.71 4.81 -1.57
N LEU A 66 -1.72 4.52 -2.87
CA LEU A 66 -1.06 5.35 -3.87
C LEU A 66 -2.08 6.33 -4.45
N LYS A 67 -1.73 7.62 -4.43
CA LYS A 67 -2.50 8.67 -5.11
C LYS A 67 -1.58 9.48 -5.97
N GLU A 68 -1.97 9.63 -7.23
CA GLU A 68 -1.39 10.63 -8.11
C GLU A 68 -2.07 11.97 -7.86
N CYS A 69 -1.28 13.00 -7.61
CA CYS A 69 -1.74 14.36 -7.43
C CYS A 69 -0.80 15.30 -8.19
N HIS A 70 -1.31 15.99 -9.19
CA HIS A 70 -0.54 16.96 -9.98
C HIS A 70 -0.49 18.35 -9.34
N GLU A 71 -1.25 18.54 -8.26
CA GLU A 71 -1.29 19.76 -7.47
C GLU A 71 -0.91 19.45 -6.03
N GLN A 72 -0.41 20.47 -5.33
CA GLN A 72 -0.33 20.41 -3.87
C GLN A 72 -1.74 20.23 -3.31
N PHE A 73 -1.85 19.51 -2.20
CA PHE A 73 -3.13 19.27 -1.55
C PHE A 73 -3.04 19.58 -0.06
N THR A 74 -4.19 19.93 0.53
CA THR A 74 -4.37 20.00 1.98
C THR A 74 -4.82 18.64 2.46
N ALA A 75 -4.10 18.05 3.41
CA ALA A 75 -4.45 16.79 4.05
C ALA A 75 -5.18 17.02 5.38
N SER A 76 -6.09 16.12 5.71
CA SER A 76 -6.82 16.07 6.98
C SER A 76 -7.04 14.63 7.39
N ASP A 77 -6.95 14.32 8.68
CA ASP A 77 -7.21 12.96 9.18
C ASP A 77 -8.71 12.60 9.08
N ASN A 78 -9.57 13.59 9.32
CA ASN A 78 -11.02 13.42 9.47
C ASN A 78 -11.86 14.12 8.41
N GLY A 79 -11.23 14.85 7.48
CA GLY A 79 -11.90 15.56 6.40
C GLY A 79 -11.31 15.23 5.05
N ASP A 80 -11.87 15.82 4.00
CA ASP A 80 -11.38 15.62 2.64
C ASP A 80 -9.93 16.08 2.49
N TRP A 81 -9.20 15.36 1.65
CA TRP A 81 -7.97 15.89 1.08
C TRP A 81 -8.33 16.63 -0.19
N SER A 82 -7.87 17.86 -0.35
CA SER A 82 -8.30 18.71 -1.46
C SER A 82 -7.17 19.51 -2.07
N THR A 83 -7.21 19.70 -3.38
CA THR A 83 -6.32 20.59 -4.13
C THR A 83 -6.87 22.02 -4.16
N PRO A 84 -6.05 23.05 -4.46
CA PRO A 84 -6.51 24.41 -4.71
C PRO A 84 -7.59 24.53 -5.79
N SER A 85 -7.59 23.63 -6.78
CA SER A 85 -8.62 23.55 -7.82
C SER A 85 -9.95 22.96 -7.36
N GLY A 86 -10.04 22.50 -6.10
CA GLY A 86 -11.25 21.88 -5.53
C GLY A 86 -11.40 20.40 -5.85
N HIS A 87 -10.39 19.74 -6.42
CA HIS A 87 -10.39 18.30 -6.60
C HIS A 87 -10.23 17.60 -5.26
N ILE A 88 -11.10 16.62 -4.97
CA ILE A 88 -11.04 15.79 -3.78
C ILE A 88 -10.14 14.58 -4.05
N VAL A 89 -9.07 14.47 -3.29
CA VAL A 89 -8.14 13.35 -3.32
C VAL A 89 -8.69 12.26 -2.41
N GLY A 90 -9.06 11.12 -2.99
CA GLY A 90 -9.69 10.03 -2.27
C GLY A 90 -10.74 9.33 -3.12
N SER A 91 -11.53 8.47 -2.50
CA SER A 91 -12.63 7.77 -3.17
C SER A 91 -13.67 7.33 -2.15
N GLN A 92 -14.93 7.21 -2.61
CA GLN A 92 -16.04 6.70 -1.81
C GLN A 92 -16.15 7.37 -0.43
N ASP A 93 -16.17 8.71 -0.43
CA ASP A 93 -16.30 9.56 0.76
C ASP A 93 -15.21 9.35 1.83
N ARG A 94 -14.03 8.84 1.42
CA ARG A 94 -12.90 8.57 2.30
C ARG A 94 -11.62 9.16 1.76
N ASN A 95 -10.92 9.88 2.62
CA ASN A 95 -9.58 10.38 2.31
C ASN A 95 -8.55 9.22 2.32
N PRO A 96 -7.37 9.40 1.69
CA PRO A 96 -6.35 8.35 1.61
C PRO A 96 -5.91 7.82 2.98
N PHE A 97 -5.82 8.67 4.01
CA PHE A 97 -5.47 8.24 5.36
C PHE A 97 -6.49 7.26 5.95
N GLN A 98 -7.78 7.56 5.82
CA GLN A 98 -8.88 6.69 6.25
C GLN A 98 -8.87 5.37 5.50
N GLN A 99 -8.56 5.37 4.20
CA GLN A 99 -8.43 4.14 3.40
C GLN A 99 -7.31 3.24 3.95
N VAL A 100 -6.15 3.80 4.29
CA VAL A 100 -5.05 3.05 4.91
C VAL A 100 -5.41 2.49 6.30
N GLN A 101 -6.18 3.24 7.10
CA GLN A 101 -6.68 2.73 8.39
C GLN A 101 -7.55 1.48 8.20
N GLU A 102 -8.40 1.46 7.17
CA GLU A 102 -9.20 0.28 6.84
C GLU A 102 -8.35 -0.90 6.37
N TYR A 103 -7.33 -0.66 5.54
CA TYR A 103 -6.40 -1.71 5.12
C TYR A 103 -5.73 -2.37 6.32
N ARG A 104 -5.32 -1.57 7.30
CA ARG A 104 -4.75 -2.08 8.55
C ARG A 104 -5.73 -3.00 9.29
N ILE A 105 -7.00 -2.61 9.39
CA ILE A 105 -8.03 -3.43 10.05
C ILE A 105 -8.26 -4.73 9.27
N LYS A 106 -8.32 -4.67 7.94
CA LYS A 106 -8.47 -5.85 7.07
C LYS A 106 -7.31 -6.82 7.19
N TRP A 107 -6.08 -6.33 7.19
CA TRP A 107 -4.89 -7.14 7.45
C TRP A 107 -4.95 -7.82 8.82
N PHE A 108 -5.30 -7.06 9.86
CA PHE A 108 -5.44 -7.61 11.21
C PHE A 108 -6.47 -8.75 11.26
N ASN A 109 -7.64 -8.55 10.64
CA ASN A 109 -8.70 -9.55 10.58
C ASN A 109 -8.28 -10.79 9.78
N LEU A 110 -7.63 -10.61 8.62
CA LEU A 110 -7.11 -11.69 7.80
C LEU A 110 -6.15 -12.57 8.60
N LEU A 111 -5.17 -11.96 9.27
CA LEU A 111 -4.17 -12.68 10.06
C LEU A 111 -4.79 -13.36 11.27
N LYS A 112 -5.69 -12.67 11.99
CA LYS A 112 -6.38 -13.22 13.15
C LYS A 112 -7.23 -14.44 12.77
N GLY A 113 -7.96 -14.38 11.65
CA GLY A 113 -8.78 -15.48 11.14
C GLY A 113 -7.95 -16.66 10.62
N ASN A 114 -6.76 -16.39 10.08
CA ASN A 114 -5.87 -17.40 9.51
C ASN A 114 -4.70 -17.77 10.43
N LYS A 115 -4.70 -17.36 11.70
CA LYS A 115 -3.57 -17.59 12.63
C LYS A 115 -3.11 -19.05 12.73
N HIS A 116 -4.00 -20.01 12.50
CA HIS A 116 -3.70 -21.45 12.53
C HIS A 116 -2.92 -21.94 11.31
N LYS A 117 -2.90 -21.17 10.21
CA LYS A 117 -2.14 -21.45 8.99
C LYS A 117 -0.71 -20.94 9.07
N PHE A 118 -0.44 -20.00 9.97
CA PHE A 118 0.88 -19.43 10.17
C PHE A 118 1.52 -20.08 11.40
N ARG A 119 2.73 -20.60 11.24
CA ARG A 119 3.54 -21.05 12.38
C ARG A 119 4.38 -19.88 12.86
N CYS A 120 4.35 -19.58 14.15
CA CYS A 120 5.45 -18.85 14.77
C CYS A 120 6.66 -19.78 14.74
N LEU A 121 7.71 -19.38 14.03
CA LEU A 121 9.02 -19.99 14.19
C LEU A 121 9.63 -19.37 15.45
N GLU A 122 9.97 -20.22 16.42
CA GLU A 122 10.74 -19.84 17.62
C GLU A 122 12.15 -19.38 17.23
#